data_AF-A0A540VPS4-F1
#
_entry.id   AF-A0A540VPS4-F1
#
_cell.length_a   1.000
_cell.length_b   1.000
_cell.length_c   1.000
_cell.angle_alpha   90.00
_cell.angle_beta   90.00
_cell.angle_gamma   90.00
#
_symmetry.space_group_name_H-M   'P 1'
#
loop_
_entity.id
_entity.type
_entity.pdbx_description
1 polymer ?
#
loop_
_entity_poly.entity_id
_entity_poly.type
_entity_poly.pdbx_seq_one_letter_code
_entity_poly.pdbx_strand_id
1 'polypeptide(L)'
;MTKQPKSRAVKDRAVPDRFEAGWLAKMDTRMALVRELRARLDALANDLGGDLSYQERSLAERAIFVEYILAKQERDLIEGAEFDQGAWVQSVNALSGLFNRLGLQRRQTDVPDLASYLASKEGKQ
;
A
#
# COMPACT_ATOMS: atom_id res chain seq x y z
N MET A 1 -35.64 -33.46 3.11
CA MET A 1 -34.19 -33.48 3.36
C MET A 1 -33.49 -33.74 2.04
N THR A 2 -32.90 -32.71 1.42
CA THR A 2 -32.01 -32.91 0.26
C THR A 2 -30.92 -31.86 0.33
N LYS A 3 -29.77 -32.23 0.89
CA LYS A 3 -28.58 -31.37 0.96
C LYS A 3 -27.97 -31.33 -0.44
N GLN A 4 -27.99 -30.17 -1.10
CA GLN A 4 -27.21 -29.94 -2.31
C GLN A 4 -25.71 -30.09 -2.00
N PRO A 5 -24.91 -30.66 -2.93
CA PRO A 5 -23.48 -30.85 -2.71
C PRO A 5 -22.78 -29.48 -2.75
N LYS A 6 -22.03 -29.17 -1.69
CA LYS A 6 -21.12 -28.01 -1.67
C LYS A 6 -20.03 -28.27 -2.70
N SER A 7 -20.10 -27.58 -3.84
CA SER A 7 -18.98 -27.58 -4.78
C SER A 7 -17.75 -27.05 -4.02
N ARG A 8 -16.71 -27.88 -3.93
CA ARG A 8 -15.43 -27.48 -3.39
C ARG A 8 -14.75 -26.70 -4.49
N ALA A 9 -15.10 -25.42 -4.62
CA ALA A 9 -14.38 -24.50 -5.48
C ALA A 9 -12.90 -24.57 -5.08
N VAL A 10 -12.06 -24.91 -6.04
CA VAL A 10 -10.62 -24.75 -5.93
C VAL A 10 -10.42 -23.27 -5.69
N LYS A 11 -10.19 -22.88 -4.42
CA LYS A 11 -9.82 -21.50 -4.08
C LYS A 11 -8.49 -21.26 -4.76
N ASP A 12 -8.51 -20.70 -5.96
CA ASP A 12 -7.39 -19.89 -6.42
C ASP A 12 -7.01 -19.01 -5.23
N ARG A 13 -5.73 -19.07 -4.85
CA ARG A 13 -5.16 -18.39 -3.69
C ARG A 13 -5.26 -16.88 -3.90
N ALA A 14 -6.47 -16.35 -3.72
CA ALA A 14 -6.71 -14.93 -3.65
C ALA A 14 -5.94 -14.37 -2.45
N VAL A 15 -5.42 -13.16 -2.61
CA VAL A 15 -4.85 -12.40 -1.49
C VAL A 15 -5.90 -12.34 -0.37
N PRO A 16 -5.53 -12.61 0.89
CA PRO A 16 -6.50 -12.72 1.97
C PRO A 16 -7.25 -11.40 2.20
N ASP A 17 -8.52 -11.48 2.59
CA ASP A 17 -9.34 -10.31 2.91
C ASP A 17 -8.91 -9.62 4.22
N ARG A 18 -8.08 -10.29 5.02
CA ARG A 18 -7.53 -9.79 6.28
C ARG A 18 -6.03 -10.00 6.32
N PHE A 19 -5.33 -9.08 6.98
CA PHE A 19 -3.89 -9.18 7.12
C PHE A 19 -3.50 -10.42 7.93
N GLU A 20 -2.52 -11.16 7.42
CA GLU A 20 -1.81 -12.22 8.14
C GLU A 20 -0.31 -12.02 7.98
N ALA A 21 0.48 -12.22 9.05
CA ALA A 21 1.93 -12.15 8.94
C ALA A 21 2.47 -13.19 7.93
N GLY A 22 3.39 -12.77 7.07
CA GLY A 22 3.93 -13.61 6.01
C GLY A 22 2.92 -14.00 4.93
N TRP A 23 1.79 -13.30 4.79
CA TRP A 23 0.76 -13.61 3.78
C TRP A 23 1.35 -13.72 2.37
N LEU A 24 2.23 -12.79 1.99
CA LEU A 24 2.84 -12.72 0.66
C LEU A 24 3.79 -13.90 0.38
N ALA A 25 4.44 -14.43 1.42
CA ALA A 25 5.29 -15.61 1.31
C ALA A 25 4.49 -16.87 1.00
N LYS A 26 3.24 -16.95 1.50
CA LYS A 26 2.32 -18.09 1.32
C LYS A 26 1.59 -18.09 -0.03
N MET A 27 1.66 -17.00 -0.79
CA MET A 27 0.99 -16.85 -2.09
C MET A 27 1.71 -17.60 -3.22
N ASP A 28 0.97 -17.97 -4.27
CA ASP A 28 1.55 -18.58 -5.47
C ASP A 28 2.37 -17.55 -6.26
N THR A 29 3.66 -17.79 -6.38
CA THR A 29 4.62 -16.87 -7.03
C THR A 29 4.45 -16.77 -8.54
N ARG A 30 3.65 -17.65 -9.15
CA ARG A 30 3.37 -17.60 -10.59
C ARG A 30 2.39 -16.48 -10.94
N MET A 31 1.57 -16.04 -10.00
CA MET A 31 0.60 -14.97 -10.20
C MET A 31 1.33 -13.63 -10.42
N ALA A 32 1.01 -12.94 -11.51
CA ALA A 32 1.63 -11.65 -11.85
C ALA A 32 1.51 -10.63 -10.71
N LEU A 33 0.32 -10.53 -10.11
CA LEU A 33 0.05 -9.69 -8.94
C LEU A 33 1.00 -10.00 -7.76
N VAL A 34 1.25 -11.28 -7.47
CA VAL A 34 2.12 -11.67 -6.35
C VAL A 34 3.57 -11.29 -6.63
N ARG A 35 4.02 -11.42 -7.88
CA ARG A 35 5.37 -10.97 -8.29
C ARG A 35 5.52 -9.46 -8.12
N GLU A 36 4.51 -8.69 -8.52
CA GLU A 36 4.50 -7.24 -8.37
C GLU A 36 4.56 -6.83 -6.90
N LEU A 37 3.70 -7.41 -6.04
CA LEU A 37 3.69 -7.11 -4.61
C LEU A 37 5.01 -7.47 -3.92
N ARG A 38 5.67 -8.56 -4.35
CA ARG A 38 7.01 -8.91 -3.87
C ARG A 38 8.06 -7.89 -4.32
N ALA A 39 8.04 -7.49 -5.59
CA ALA A 39 8.95 -6.47 -6.10
C ALA A 39 8.80 -5.15 -5.35
N ARG A 40 7.57 -4.75 -5.00
CA ARG A 40 7.31 -3.56 -4.16
C ARG A 40 7.84 -3.73 -2.73
N LEU A 41 7.64 -4.89 -2.11
CA LEU A 41 8.20 -5.17 -0.78
C LEU A 41 9.73 -5.14 -0.79
N ASP A 42 10.34 -5.71 -1.81
CA ASP A 42 11.80 -5.75 -1.99
C ASP A 42 12.34 -4.33 -2.24
N ALA A 43 11.66 -3.52 -3.06
CA ALA A 43 12.01 -2.11 -3.27
C ALA A 43 11.93 -1.31 -1.96
N LEU A 44 10.83 -1.45 -1.22
CA LEU A 44 10.68 -0.82 0.09
C LEU A 44 11.76 -1.28 1.07
N ALA A 45 12.10 -2.57 1.10
CA ALA A 45 13.17 -3.07 1.94
C ALA A 45 14.54 -2.48 1.56
N ASN A 46 14.83 -2.38 0.27
CA ASN A 46 16.07 -1.79 -0.23
C ASN A 46 16.18 -0.30 0.13
N ASP A 47 15.10 0.47 0.01
CA ASP A 47 15.06 1.89 0.37
C ASP A 47 15.31 2.11 1.88
N LEU A 48 15.03 1.10 2.70
CA LEU A 48 15.27 1.09 4.14
C LEU A 48 16.65 0.51 4.53
N GLY A 49 17.49 0.16 3.55
CA GLY A 49 18.84 -0.39 3.78
C GLY A 49 18.99 -1.90 3.58
N GLY A 50 17.94 -2.60 3.12
CA GLY A 50 17.96 -4.00 2.71
C GLY A 50 17.73 -5.00 3.84
N ASP A 51 18.53 -4.96 4.90
CA ASP A 51 18.38 -5.85 6.06
C ASP A 51 17.47 -5.24 7.12
N LEU A 52 16.17 -5.57 7.02
CA LEU A 52 15.16 -5.03 7.92
C LEU A 52 15.18 -5.72 9.28
N SER A 53 15.13 -4.93 10.35
CA SER A 53 14.75 -5.44 11.66
C SER A 53 13.36 -6.08 11.61
N TYR A 54 13.05 -6.91 12.61
CA TYR A 54 11.73 -7.52 12.73
C TYR A 54 10.58 -6.49 12.67
N GLN A 55 10.77 -5.33 13.32
CA GLN A 55 9.75 -4.29 13.38
C GLN A 55 9.52 -3.66 11.99
N GLU A 56 10.60 -3.29 11.30
CA GLU A 56 10.53 -2.73 9.94
C GLU A 56 9.91 -3.73 8.97
N ARG A 57 10.32 -5.00 9.03
CA ARG A 57 9.74 -6.07 8.22
C ARG A 57 8.24 -6.22 8.45
N SER A 58 7.79 -6.19 9.70
CA SER A 58 6.37 -6.29 10.06
C SER A 58 5.54 -5.09 9.59
N LEU A 59 6.12 -3.89 9.63
CA LEU A 59 5.49 -2.66 9.11
C LEU A 59 5.44 -2.66 7.59
N ALA A 60 6.52 -3.05 6.92
CA ALA A 60 6.61 -3.15 5.47
C ALA A 60 5.60 -4.15 4.90
N GLU A 61 5.47 -5.34 5.49
CA GLU A 61 4.46 -6.33 5.05
C GLU A 61 3.02 -5.81 5.18
N ARG A 62 2.74 -4.96 6.19
CA ARG A 62 1.45 -4.29 6.35
C ARG A 62 1.24 -3.19 5.33
N ALA A 63 2.27 -2.40 5.03
CA ALA A 63 2.19 -1.34 4.03
C ALA A 63 1.80 -1.92 2.67
N ILE A 64 2.47 -2.99 2.23
CA ILE A 64 2.17 -3.68 0.96
C ILE A 64 0.75 -4.28 0.97
N PHE A 65 0.29 -4.80 2.11
CA PHE A 65 -1.08 -5.30 2.22
C PHE A 65 -2.11 -4.17 2.08
N VAL A 66 -1.90 -3.03 2.74
CA VAL A 66 -2.80 -1.88 2.65
C VAL A 66 -2.81 -1.28 1.25
N GLU A 67 -1.65 -1.20 0.57
CA GLU A 67 -1.59 -0.82 -0.85
C GLU A 67 -2.44 -1.72 -1.73
N TYR A 68 -2.39 -3.04 -1.51
CA TYR A 68 -3.23 -3.98 -2.25
C TYR A 68 -4.72 -3.73 -2.01
N ILE A 69 -5.13 -3.47 -0.77
CA ILE A 69 -6.54 -3.16 -0.44
C ILE A 69 -6.99 -1.86 -1.13
N LEU A 70 -6.17 -0.82 -1.10
CA LEU A 70 -6.45 0.45 -1.79
C LEU A 70 -6.60 0.23 -3.30
N ALA A 71 -5.64 -0.46 -3.92
CA ALA A 71 -5.69 -0.75 -5.35
C ALA A 71 -6.91 -1.60 -5.73
N LYS A 72 -7.36 -2.50 -4.85
CA LYS A 72 -8.60 -3.24 -5.05
C LYS A 72 -9.82 -2.31 -5.04
N GLN A 73 -9.95 -1.47 -4.02
CA GLN A 73 -11.06 -0.53 -3.90
C GLN A 73 -11.11 0.47 -5.06
N GLU A 74 -9.96 0.93 -5.53
CA GLU A 74 -9.85 1.84 -6.67
C GLU A 74 -10.26 1.17 -7.99
N ARG A 75 -9.92 -0.11 -8.18
CA ARG A 75 -10.44 -0.89 -9.32
C ARG A 75 -11.95 -1.07 -9.24
N ASP A 76 -12.47 -1.44 -8.06
CA ASP A 76 -13.90 -1.59 -7.83
C ASP A 76 -14.65 -0.28 -8.18
N LEU A 77 -14.09 0.88 -7.81
CA LEU A 77 -14.62 2.20 -8.17
C LEU A 77 -14.63 2.44 -9.70
N ILE A 78 -13.53 2.14 -10.39
CA ILE A 78 -13.42 2.32 -11.85
C ILE A 78 -14.42 1.43 -12.59
N GLU A 79 -14.64 0.22 -12.10
CA GLU A 79 -15.57 -0.77 -12.67
C GLU A 79 -17.05 -0.45 -12.34
N GLY A 80 -17.31 0.60 -11.55
CA GLY A 80 -18.66 1.00 -11.14
C GLY A 80 -19.29 0.09 -10.09
N ALA A 81 -18.47 -0.67 -9.35
CA ALA A 81 -18.90 -1.50 -8.25
C ALA A 81 -19.11 -0.67 -6.96
N GLU A 82 -19.55 -1.34 -5.89
CA GLU A 82 -19.73 -0.70 -4.58
C GLU A 82 -18.39 -0.19 -4.05
N PHE A 83 -18.34 1.10 -3.72
CA PHE A 83 -17.15 1.77 -3.22
C PHE A 83 -17.45 2.45 -1.89
N ASP A 84 -16.78 2.00 -0.83
CA ASP A 84 -16.82 2.63 0.49
C ASP A 84 -15.69 3.67 0.60
N GLN A 85 -16.04 4.94 0.38
CA GLN A 85 -15.12 6.06 0.51
C GLN A 85 -14.55 6.20 1.93
N GLY A 86 -15.32 5.86 2.96
CA GLY A 86 -14.88 5.92 4.35
C GLY A 86 -13.81 4.88 4.65
N ALA A 87 -13.99 3.65 4.18
CA ALA A 87 -12.99 2.59 4.30
C ALA A 87 -11.72 2.88 3.48
N TRP A 88 -11.87 3.49 2.29
CA TRP A 88 -10.74 3.92 1.47
C TRP A 88 -9.91 4.99 2.18
N VAL A 89 -10.54 6.06 2.71
CA VAL A 89 -9.83 7.11 3.47
C VAL A 89 -9.10 6.53 4.69
N GLN A 90 -9.72 5.60 5.42
CA GLN A 90 -9.08 4.93 6.55
C GLN A 90 -7.83 4.15 6.12
N SER A 91 -7.89 3.48 4.97
CA SER A 91 -6.76 2.73 4.41
C SER A 91 -5.63 3.66 3.96
N VAL A 92 -5.94 4.79 3.33
CA VAL A 92 -4.95 5.83 2.99
C VAL A 92 -4.26 6.37 4.24
N ASN A 93 -5.02 6.68 5.29
CA ASN A 93 -4.47 7.18 6.55
C ASN A 93 -3.59 6.13 7.24
N ALA A 94 -4.00 4.85 7.22
CA ALA A 94 -3.22 3.75 7.74
C ALA A 94 -1.89 3.61 6.97
N LEU A 95 -1.93 3.65 5.64
CA LEU A 95 -0.73 3.55 4.80
C LEU A 95 0.25 4.70 5.07
N SER A 96 -0.25 5.94 5.09
CA SER A 96 0.55 7.13 5.44
C SER A 96 1.20 6.98 6.82
N GLY A 97 0.46 6.50 7.81
CA GLY A 97 0.99 6.24 9.14
C GLY A 97 2.07 5.15 9.18
N LEU A 98 1.96 4.11 8.36
CA LEU A 98 2.98 3.06 8.25
C LEU A 98 4.26 3.59 7.60
N PHE A 99 4.13 4.32 6.51
CA PHE A 99 5.27 4.93 5.81
C PHE A 99 6.02 5.93 6.68
N ASN A 100 5.32 6.82 7.39
CA ASN A 100 5.97 7.74 8.33
C ASN A 100 6.78 7.00 9.41
N ARG A 101 6.28 5.85 9.90
CA ARG A 101 6.98 5.03 10.91
C ARG A 101 8.18 4.27 10.34
N LEU A 102 8.12 3.88 9.07
CA LEU A 102 9.25 3.30 8.35
C LEU A 102 10.34 4.33 8.02
N GLY A 103 10.16 5.60 8.38
CA GLY A 103 11.17 6.63 8.14
C GLY A 103 11.05 7.33 6.80
N LEU A 104 9.95 7.12 6.05
CA LEU A 104 9.59 8.02 4.95
C LEU A 104 9.25 9.39 5.55
N GLN A 105 10.23 10.28 5.52
CA GLN A 105 10.05 11.67 5.95
C GLN A 105 9.33 12.45 4.86
N ARG A 106 8.33 13.23 5.25
CA ARG A 106 7.71 14.22 4.37
C ARG A 106 8.80 15.20 3.89
N ARG A 107 9.12 15.19 2.59
CA ARG A 107 9.93 16.26 2.00
C ARG A 107 9.08 17.51 1.93
N GLN A 108 9.41 18.49 2.77
CA GLN A 108 8.79 19.81 2.69
C GLN A 108 9.31 20.47 1.42
N THR A 109 8.42 20.97 0.56
CA THR A 109 8.82 21.83 -0.55
C THR A 109 9.53 23.03 0.06
N ASP A 110 10.69 23.41 -0.49
CA ASP A 110 11.39 24.62 -0.09
C ASP A 110 10.46 25.80 -0.41
N VAL A 111 9.75 26.28 0.61
CA VAL A 111 8.88 27.44 0.47
C VAL A 111 9.80 28.65 0.62
N PRO A 112 9.95 29.50 -0.41
CA PRO A 112 10.74 30.71 -0.26
C PRO A 112 10.20 31.49 0.93
N ASP A 113 11.09 31.92 1.82
CA ASP A 113 10.68 32.83 2.87
C ASP A 113 10.12 34.12 2.26
N LEU A 114 9.40 34.90 3.06
CA LEU A 114 8.75 36.12 2.58
C LEU A 114 9.75 37.07 1.91
N ALA A 115 10.99 37.13 2.39
CA ALA A 115 12.03 37.99 1.82
C ALA A 115 12.45 37.50 0.42
N SER A 116 12.63 36.20 0.25
CA SER A 116 12.96 35.53 -1.01
C SER A 116 11.83 35.65 -2.03
N TYR A 117 10.57 35.58 -1.56
CA TYR A 117 9.39 35.80 -2.39
C TYR A 117 9.30 37.25 -2.88
N LEU A 118 9.53 38.23 -2.01
CA LEU A 118 9.50 39.66 -2.35
C LEU A 118 10.62 40.03 -3.33
N ALA A 119 11.85 39.56 -3.08
CA ALA A 119 12.99 39.78 -3.98
C ALA A 119 12.76 39.21 -5.39
N SER A 120 12.12 38.03 -5.48
CA SER A 120 11.76 37.41 -6.77
C SER A 120 10.69 38.17 -7.57
N LYS A 121 9.91 39.03 -6.88
CA LYS A 121 8.84 39.86 -7.46
C LYS A 121 9.36 41.23 -7.92
N GLU A 122 10.34 41.79 -7.22
CA GLU A 122 10.97 43.07 -7.57
C GLU A 122 11.93 42.94 -8.76
N GLY A 123 12.65 41.81 -8.89
CA GLY A 123 13.55 41.56 -10.03
C GLY A 123 12.87 41.27 -11.38
N LYS A 124 11.55 41.37 -11.48
CA LYS A 124 10.76 41.14 -12.70
C LYS A 124 10.08 42.40 -13.26
N GLN A 125 10.45 43.59 -12.79
CA GLN A 125 10.00 44.88 -13.33
C GLN A 125 11.08 45.56 -14.16
#